data_AF-A0A2G5VCN2-F1
#
_entry.id   AF-A0A2G5VCN2-F1
#
_cell.length_a   1.000
_cell.length_b   1.000
_cell.length_c   1.000
_cell.angle_alpha   90.00
_cell.angle_beta   90.00
_cell.angle_gamma   90.00
#
_symmetry.space_group_name_H-M   'P 1'
#
loop_
_entity.id
_entity.type
_entity.pdbx_description
1 polymer ?
#
loop_
_entity_poly.entity_id
_entity_poly.type
_entity_poly.pdbx_seq_one_letter_code
_entity_poly.pdbx_strand_id
1 'polypeptide(L)'
;MKFLPIIFLFLLFSSQSQALYKLVTVFGSPEFDDCWPWKVITGRSWEYCLDYCLSSSESIYCHMVYSDSDACLFFMVGDYVRVRNYGASSYTDERVAFKVDLPNDECLESASSTLTSHTGSYESSDSLGVDSTSFEISVTPKSFEVSYNYDNECSRPWRAEIPCETCSYRMYSFRGSLTMDNGESQGIKTWTQCLNLCLKMEKCIFAAATSYMPCYTFGIEKFTDFTLNTLVRMTPYSASFLAIKLTNTTPSKCTSDRTVLFNSTMDVTSFLEPGSGHINYAMQMNITGNTVNVEWYEPDLL
;
A
#
# COMPACT_ATOMS: atom_id res chain seq x y z
N MET A 1 -18.73 -22.03 -60.83
CA MET A 1 -18.98 -22.18 -59.37
C MET A 1 -17.66 -21.92 -58.66
N LYS A 2 -17.57 -20.87 -57.84
CA LYS A 2 -16.36 -20.54 -57.06
C LYS A 2 -16.50 -21.19 -55.68
N PHE A 3 -15.53 -22.03 -55.32
CA PHE A 3 -15.38 -22.56 -53.96
C PHE A 3 -14.62 -21.52 -53.12
N LEU A 4 -15.27 -21.00 -52.07
CA LEU A 4 -14.59 -20.30 -50.98
C LEU A 4 -14.17 -21.34 -49.94
N PRO A 5 -12.89 -21.43 -49.55
CA PRO A 5 -12.53 -22.15 -48.34
C PRO A 5 -12.89 -21.25 -47.15
N ILE A 6 -13.85 -21.70 -46.36
CA ILE A 6 -14.11 -21.15 -45.03
C ILE A 6 -12.90 -21.53 -44.18
N ILE A 7 -11.97 -20.58 -44.01
CA ILE A 7 -10.91 -20.67 -43.01
C ILE A 7 -11.61 -20.60 -41.65
N PHE A 8 -11.83 -21.77 -41.06
CA PHE A 8 -12.20 -21.91 -39.66
C PHE A 8 -10.98 -21.48 -38.84
N LEU A 9 -10.89 -20.20 -38.52
CA LEU A 9 -9.96 -19.68 -37.53
C LEU A 9 -10.43 -20.24 -36.18
N PHE A 10 -9.96 -21.44 -35.82
CA PHE A 10 -9.96 -21.91 -34.45
C PHE A 10 -9.10 -20.92 -33.68
N LEU A 11 -9.74 -19.89 -33.10
CA LEU A 11 -9.21 -19.19 -31.95
C LEU A 11 -9.00 -20.27 -30.90
N LEU A 12 -7.77 -20.75 -30.83
CA LEU A 12 -7.22 -21.43 -29.66
C LEU A 12 -7.29 -20.39 -28.54
N PHE A 13 -8.47 -20.23 -27.94
CA PHE A 13 -8.55 -19.81 -26.57
C PHE A 13 -7.90 -20.95 -25.81
N SER A 14 -6.60 -20.83 -25.59
CA SER A 14 -5.93 -21.51 -24.48
C SER A 14 -6.87 -21.32 -23.31
N SER A 15 -7.44 -22.42 -22.80
CA SER A 15 -8.10 -22.41 -21.51
C SER A 15 -7.01 -22.10 -20.49
N GLN A 16 -6.65 -20.83 -20.37
CA GLN A 16 -6.01 -20.29 -19.18
C GLN A 16 -6.95 -20.73 -18.08
N SER A 17 -6.49 -21.70 -17.28
CA SER A 17 -7.13 -22.11 -16.05
C SER A 17 -7.44 -20.83 -15.29
N GLN A 18 -8.71 -20.39 -15.29
CA GLN A 18 -9.10 -19.23 -14.52
C GLN A 18 -8.89 -19.63 -13.07
N ALA A 19 -7.88 -19.07 -12.43
CA ALA A 19 -7.67 -19.19 -11.00
C ALA A 19 -9.00 -18.92 -10.28
N LEU A 20 -9.52 -19.92 -9.56
CA LEU A 20 -10.76 -19.77 -8.82
C LEU A 20 -10.42 -19.20 -7.44
N TYR A 21 -10.68 -17.91 -7.26
CA TYR A 21 -10.44 -17.24 -5.99
C TYR A 21 -11.49 -17.63 -4.94
N LYS A 22 -11.05 -17.87 -3.70
CA LYS A 22 -11.93 -18.02 -2.52
C LYS A 22 -11.62 -16.97 -1.47
N LEU A 23 -12.62 -16.70 -0.63
CA LEU A 23 -12.48 -15.86 0.56
C LEU A 23 -12.43 -16.72 1.81
N VAL A 24 -11.28 -16.72 2.49
CA VAL A 24 -11.08 -17.43 3.75
C VAL A 24 -11.32 -16.45 4.90
N THR A 25 -12.39 -16.68 5.66
CA THR A 25 -12.82 -15.79 6.75
C THR A 25 -12.22 -16.21 8.10
N VAL A 26 -11.77 -15.23 8.87
CA VAL A 26 -11.26 -15.36 10.24
C VAL A 26 -11.80 -14.23 11.13
N PHE A 27 -11.88 -14.47 12.44
CA PHE A 27 -12.18 -13.41 13.41
C PHE A 27 -10.92 -12.62 13.72
N GLY A 28 -10.99 -11.31 13.56
CA GLY A 28 -9.81 -10.46 13.66
C GLY A 28 -10.03 -9.05 13.14
N SER A 29 -9.00 -8.23 13.32
CA SER A 29 -9.01 -6.82 12.95
C SER A 29 -7.60 -6.40 12.49
N PRO A 30 -7.47 -5.70 11.36
CA PRO A 30 -6.18 -5.23 10.88
C PRO A 30 -5.55 -4.23 11.88
N GLU A 31 -4.23 -4.19 11.92
CA GLU A 31 -3.50 -3.14 12.64
C GLU A 31 -3.50 -1.85 11.80
N PHE A 32 -4.47 -0.97 12.06
CA PHE A 32 -4.75 0.21 11.24
C PHE A 32 -3.62 1.25 11.17
N ASP A 33 -2.63 1.16 12.06
CA ASP A 33 -1.44 2.01 12.01
C ASP A 33 -0.62 1.77 10.73
N ASP A 34 -0.63 0.52 10.24
CA ASP A 34 0.11 0.06 9.06
C ASP A 34 -0.81 -0.59 8.01
N CYS A 35 -2.10 -0.20 7.99
CA CYS A 35 -3.05 -0.66 6.98
C CYS A 35 -3.80 0.52 6.34
N TRP A 36 -4.00 0.46 5.02
CA TRP A 36 -4.52 1.57 4.22
C TRP A 36 -5.65 1.09 3.30
N PRO A 37 -6.92 1.07 3.77
CA PRO A 37 -8.01 0.62 2.93
C PRO A 37 -8.15 1.54 1.71
N TRP A 38 -8.35 0.97 0.53
CA TRP A 38 -8.61 1.73 -0.70
C TRP A 38 -10.09 2.02 -0.92
N LYS A 39 -10.98 1.39 -0.14
CA LYS A 39 -12.43 1.67 -0.16
C LYS A 39 -13.07 1.33 1.17
N VAL A 40 -14.10 2.12 1.50
CA VAL A 40 -14.96 1.92 2.65
C VAL A 40 -16.41 1.99 2.21
N ILE A 41 -17.21 1.03 2.66
CA ILE A 41 -18.65 0.98 2.44
C ILE A 41 -19.32 0.79 3.80
N THR A 42 -20.32 1.60 4.12
CA THR A 42 -21.06 1.52 5.40
C THR A 42 -22.48 0.99 5.18
N GLY A 43 -23.09 0.46 6.25
CA GLY A 43 -24.50 0.03 6.25
C GLY A 43 -24.79 -1.15 5.32
N ARG A 44 -23.80 -2.01 5.07
CA ARG A 44 -23.91 -3.22 4.26
C ARG A 44 -23.66 -4.45 5.09
N SER A 45 -24.30 -5.55 4.69
CA SER A 45 -24.06 -6.86 5.30
C SER A 45 -22.69 -7.40 4.92
N TRP A 46 -22.18 -8.32 5.73
CA TRP A 46 -20.92 -9.00 5.44
C TRP A 46 -20.94 -9.76 4.13
N GLU A 47 -22.05 -10.42 3.82
CA GLU A 47 -22.22 -11.19 2.58
C GLU A 47 -22.10 -10.30 1.36
N TYR A 48 -22.64 -9.06 1.43
CA TYR A 48 -22.45 -8.07 0.37
C TYR A 48 -20.98 -7.71 0.20
N CYS A 49 -20.23 -7.58 1.29
CA CYS A 49 -18.82 -7.20 1.23
C CYS A 49 -17.94 -8.33 0.67
N LEU A 50 -18.26 -9.58 0.98
CA LEU A 50 -17.63 -10.75 0.36
C LEU A 50 -17.91 -10.79 -1.16
N ASP A 51 -19.18 -10.66 -1.55
CA ASP A 51 -19.57 -10.66 -2.96
C ASP A 51 -18.95 -9.49 -3.73
N TYR A 52 -18.91 -8.30 -3.14
CA TYR A 52 -18.23 -7.14 -3.73
C TYR A 52 -16.75 -7.43 -4.03
N CYS A 53 -16.05 -8.07 -3.09
CA CYS A 53 -14.63 -8.40 -3.23
C CYS A 53 -14.36 -9.45 -4.32
N LEU A 54 -15.31 -10.37 -4.54
CA LEU A 54 -15.18 -11.44 -5.54
C LEU A 54 -15.66 -11.04 -6.93
N SER A 55 -16.80 -10.33 -7.00
CA SER A 55 -17.62 -10.25 -8.21
C SER A 55 -17.70 -8.84 -8.81
N SER A 56 -17.30 -7.79 -8.07
CA SER A 56 -17.36 -6.42 -8.60
C SER A 56 -16.33 -6.18 -9.71
N SER A 57 -16.53 -5.12 -10.50
CA SER A 57 -15.52 -4.65 -11.46
C SER A 57 -14.21 -4.20 -10.79
N GLU A 58 -14.23 -3.95 -9.48
CA GLU A 58 -13.07 -3.58 -8.67
C GLU A 58 -12.50 -4.78 -7.88
N SER A 59 -13.00 -5.99 -8.12
CA SER A 59 -12.54 -7.22 -7.44
C SER A 59 -11.04 -7.48 -7.62
N ILE A 60 -10.45 -6.95 -8.69
CA ILE A 60 -9.00 -6.99 -8.95
C ILE A 60 -8.18 -6.22 -7.91
N TYR A 61 -8.76 -5.22 -7.23
CA TYR A 61 -8.10 -4.47 -6.17
C TYR A 61 -8.40 -5.05 -4.78
N CYS A 62 -9.41 -5.92 -4.64
CA CYS A 62 -9.75 -6.52 -3.36
C CYS A 62 -8.96 -7.80 -3.09
N HIS A 63 -8.05 -7.76 -2.13
CA HIS A 63 -7.26 -8.91 -1.67
C HIS A 63 -7.57 -9.28 -0.21
N MET A 64 -8.07 -8.32 0.55
CA MET A 64 -8.58 -8.55 1.90
C MET A 64 -9.77 -7.62 2.14
N VAL A 65 -10.79 -8.13 2.83
CA VAL A 65 -11.92 -7.33 3.33
C VAL A 65 -12.05 -7.50 4.83
N TYR A 66 -12.21 -6.39 5.55
CA TYR A 66 -12.52 -6.35 6.98
C TYR A 66 -13.93 -5.80 7.18
N SER A 67 -14.62 -6.24 8.22
CA SER A 67 -15.89 -5.65 8.64
C SER A 67 -16.04 -5.62 10.16
N ASP A 68 -16.61 -4.52 10.67
CA ASP A 68 -16.95 -4.29 12.09
C ASP A 68 -18.40 -3.89 12.28
N SER A 69 -19.34 -4.72 11.81
CA SER A 69 -20.81 -4.53 11.87
C SER A 69 -21.39 -3.29 11.16
N ASP A 70 -20.68 -2.16 11.16
CA ASP A 70 -21.10 -0.87 10.61
C ASP A 70 -20.53 -0.63 9.21
N ALA A 71 -19.35 -1.20 8.94
CA ALA A 71 -18.62 -0.93 7.72
C ALA A 71 -17.88 -2.15 7.16
N CYS A 72 -17.49 -2.01 5.91
CA CYS A 72 -16.60 -2.89 5.19
C CYS A 72 -15.45 -2.08 4.60
N LEU A 73 -14.25 -2.57 4.83
CA LEU A 73 -13.00 -1.95 4.41
C LEU A 73 -12.29 -2.90 3.48
N PHE A 74 -11.93 -2.41 2.31
CA PHE A 74 -11.31 -3.20 1.26
C PHE A 74 -9.86 -2.79 1.11
N PHE A 75 -8.98 -3.78 1.05
CA PHE A 75 -7.54 -3.61 1.00
C PHE A 75 -6.98 -4.32 -0.22
N MET A 76 -5.95 -3.71 -0.81
CA MET A 76 -5.17 -4.31 -1.88
C MET A 76 -3.95 -5.00 -1.29
N VAL A 77 -3.35 -5.92 -2.04
CA VAL A 77 -1.99 -6.37 -1.78
C VAL A 77 -1.08 -5.18 -1.46
N GLY A 78 -0.31 -5.29 -0.37
CA GLY A 78 0.59 -4.24 0.10
C GLY A 78 -0.05 -3.28 1.10
N ASP A 79 -1.38 -3.13 1.07
CA ASP A 79 -2.09 -2.19 1.94
C ASP A 79 -2.34 -2.73 3.37
N TYR A 80 -1.88 -3.94 3.69
CA TYR A 80 -2.05 -4.56 5.01
C TYR A 80 -0.87 -5.49 5.33
N VAL A 81 -0.44 -5.54 6.59
CA VAL A 81 0.71 -6.38 6.99
C VAL A 81 0.42 -7.29 8.16
N ARG A 82 -0.54 -6.92 9.02
CA ARG A 82 -0.88 -7.70 10.20
C ARG A 82 -2.36 -7.58 10.51
N VAL A 83 -2.98 -8.72 10.80
CA VAL A 83 -4.34 -8.84 11.31
C VAL A 83 -4.28 -9.51 12.67
N ARG A 84 -4.85 -8.87 13.70
CA ARG A 84 -4.98 -9.45 15.03
C ARG A 84 -5.88 -10.68 14.95
N ASN A 85 -5.46 -11.79 15.54
CA ASN A 85 -6.22 -13.03 15.58
C ASN A 85 -7.00 -13.10 16.89
N TYR A 86 -8.32 -13.13 16.81
CA TYR A 86 -9.19 -13.23 18.00
C TYR A 86 -9.57 -14.67 18.34
N GLY A 87 -9.21 -15.63 17.48
CA GLY A 87 -9.59 -17.03 17.64
C GLY A 87 -11.08 -17.28 17.37
N ALA A 88 -11.45 -18.56 17.28
CA ALA A 88 -12.80 -18.99 16.92
C ALA A 88 -13.87 -18.72 18.00
N SER A 89 -13.46 -18.42 19.23
CA SER A 89 -14.37 -18.17 20.37
C SER A 89 -14.60 -16.69 20.64
N SER A 90 -14.18 -15.80 19.73
CA SER A 90 -14.38 -14.36 19.89
C SER A 90 -15.86 -13.99 19.73
N TYR A 91 -16.37 -13.16 20.66
CA TYR A 91 -17.71 -12.55 20.57
C TYR A 91 -17.70 -11.22 19.81
N THR A 92 -16.63 -10.92 19.06
CA THR A 92 -16.51 -9.71 18.26
C THR A 92 -17.17 -9.90 16.90
N ASP A 93 -17.92 -8.90 16.43
CA ASP A 93 -18.40 -8.86 15.04
C ASP A 93 -17.27 -8.53 14.03
N GLU A 94 -16.09 -8.19 14.53
CA GLU A 94 -14.87 -7.96 13.75
C GLU A 94 -14.37 -9.23 13.07
N ARG A 95 -14.36 -9.21 11.75
CA ARG A 95 -13.91 -10.32 10.91
C ARG A 95 -13.18 -9.81 9.69
N VAL A 96 -12.28 -10.65 9.19
CA VAL A 96 -11.49 -10.43 7.99
C VAL A 96 -11.66 -11.62 7.06
N ALA A 97 -11.74 -11.37 5.76
CA ALA A 97 -11.62 -12.40 4.73
C ALA A 97 -10.45 -12.10 3.80
N PHE A 98 -9.58 -13.08 3.63
CA PHE A 98 -8.46 -13.04 2.68
C PHE A 98 -8.89 -13.69 1.37
N LYS A 99 -8.66 -12.99 0.25
CA LYS A 99 -8.85 -13.53 -1.09
C LYS A 99 -7.61 -14.34 -1.46
N VAL A 100 -7.79 -15.63 -1.65
CA VAL A 100 -6.71 -16.58 -1.94
C VAL A 100 -7.02 -17.34 -3.22
N ASP A 101 -5.99 -17.66 -3.98
CA ASP A 101 -6.07 -18.56 -5.14
C ASP A 101 -5.85 -20.00 -4.67
N LEU A 102 -6.80 -20.90 -4.92
CA LEU A 102 -6.71 -22.29 -4.50
C LEU A 102 -6.51 -23.18 -5.72
N PRO A 103 -5.28 -23.71 -5.97
CA PRO A 103 -4.96 -24.43 -7.19
C PRO A 103 -5.79 -25.71 -7.43
N ASN A 104 -6.42 -26.26 -6.39
CA ASN A 104 -7.30 -27.44 -6.48
C ASN A 104 -8.74 -27.14 -6.02
N ASP A 105 -9.11 -25.87 -5.85
CA ASP A 105 -10.45 -25.48 -5.40
C ASP A 105 -10.85 -26.04 -4.00
N GLU A 106 -9.91 -26.53 -3.19
CA GLU A 106 -10.20 -27.11 -1.88
C GLU A 106 -9.57 -26.29 -0.76
N CYS A 107 -10.40 -25.87 0.20
CA CYS A 107 -9.91 -25.37 1.48
C CYS A 107 -9.40 -26.55 2.31
N LEU A 108 -8.35 -26.32 3.10
CA LEU A 108 -7.91 -27.29 4.10
C LEU A 108 -8.89 -27.30 5.29
N GLU A 109 -8.68 -28.24 6.21
CA GLU A 109 -9.57 -28.48 7.37
C GLU A 109 -9.85 -27.26 8.25
N SER A 110 -9.01 -26.22 8.19
CA SER A 110 -9.20 -24.97 8.93
C SER A 110 -8.83 -23.75 8.09
N ALA A 111 -9.35 -22.59 8.46
CA ALA A 111 -8.94 -21.32 7.88
C ALA A 111 -7.44 -21.08 8.05
N SER A 112 -6.90 -21.34 9.26
CA SER A 112 -5.47 -21.17 9.54
C SER A 112 -4.58 -22.06 8.67
N SER A 113 -4.94 -23.34 8.51
CA SER A 113 -4.17 -24.26 7.66
C SER A 113 -4.25 -23.83 6.20
N THR A 114 -5.43 -23.45 5.72
CA THR A 114 -5.63 -22.94 4.35
C THR A 114 -4.74 -21.72 4.09
N LEU A 115 -4.77 -20.72 4.98
CA LEU A 115 -3.97 -19.49 4.85
C LEU A 115 -2.46 -19.77 4.92
N THR A 116 -2.02 -20.63 5.84
CA THR A 116 -0.58 -20.95 5.99
C THR A 116 -0.03 -21.72 4.79
N SER A 117 -0.85 -22.58 4.19
CA SER A 117 -0.47 -23.36 3.00
C SER A 117 -0.46 -22.55 1.71
N HIS A 118 -1.03 -21.35 1.74
CA HIS A 118 -1.20 -20.53 0.55
C HIS A 118 -0.01 -19.59 0.36
N THR A 119 0.66 -19.77 -0.77
CA THR A 119 1.51 -18.75 -1.37
C THR A 119 0.75 -18.19 -2.56
N GLY A 120 0.30 -16.94 -2.47
CA GLY A 120 -0.34 -16.30 -3.61
C GLY A 120 0.73 -15.74 -4.53
N SER A 121 0.70 -16.10 -5.82
CA SER A 121 1.51 -15.46 -6.85
C SER A 121 0.69 -14.43 -7.60
N TYR A 122 1.34 -13.33 -8.00
CA TYR A 122 0.71 -12.33 -8.85
C TYR A 122 1.22 -12.51 -10.27
N GLU A 123 0.43 -13.15 -11.14
CA GLU A 123 0.78 -13.29 -12.57
C GLU A 123 0.90 -11.93 -13.29
N SER A 124 0.52 -10.83 -12.64
CA SER A 124 0.50 -9.49 -13.24
C SER A 124 0.73 -8.35 -12.23
N SER A 125 1.77 -8.49 -11.40
CA SER A 125 2.25 -7.43 -10.49
C SER A 125 2.36 -6.07 -11.20
N ASP A 126 2.87 -6.05 -12.43
CA ASP A 126 2.94 -4.85 -13.29
C ASP A 126 1.56 -4.25 -13.62
N SER A 127 0.57 -5.08 -13.92
CA SER A 127 -0.79 -4.62 -14.25
C SER A 127 -1.50 -4.01 -13.03
N LEU A 128 -1.16 -4.53 -11.85
CA LEU A 128 -1.61 -4.04 -10.56
C LEU A 128 -0.80 -2.84 -10.08
N GLY A 129 0.28 -2.45 -10.76
CA GLY A 129 1.15 -1.35 -10.31
C GLY A 129 1.79 -1.64 -8.94
N VAL A 130 2.03 -2.92 -8.64
CA VAL A 130 2.70 -3.37 -7.43
C VAL A 130 3.95 -4.15 -7.76
N ASP A 131 5.01 -3.96 -6.99
CA ASP A 131 6.30 -4.63 -7.25
C ASP A 131 6.42 -5.98 -6.52
N SER A 132 5.41 -6.36 -5.74
CA SER A 132 5.38 -7.66 -5.07
C SER A 132 5.04 -8.77 -6.06
N THR A 133 5.84 -9.83 -6.11
CA THR A 133 5.64 -10.99 -6.99
C THR A 133 4.82 -12.09 -6.34
N SER A 134 4.88 -12.20 -5.02
CA SER A 134 4.06 -13.13 -4.25
C SER A 134 3.84 -12.66 -2.82
N PHE A 135 2.98 -13.36 -2.10
CA PHE A 135 2.79 -13.16 -0.67
C PHE A 135 2.54 -14.48 0.05
N GLU A 136 2.84 -14.46 1.34
CA GLU A 136 2.63 -15.57 2.26
C GLU A 136 1.95 -15.05 3.53
N ILE A 137 1.12 -15.89 4.15
CA ILE A 137 0.46 -15.58 5.40
C ILE A 137 0.97 -16.53 6.48
N SER A 138 1.71 -15.99 7.45
CA SER A 138 2.12 -16.71 8.64
C SER A 138 1.06 -16.57 9.72
N VAL A 139 0.60 -17.69 10.27
CA VAL A 139 -0.46 -17.70 11.29
C VAL A 139 0.12 -18.00 12.67
N THR A 140 -0.13 -17.10 13.61
CA THR A 140 0.19 -17.28 15.03
C THR A 140 -1.09 -17.26 15.88
N PRO A 141 -1.04 -17.66 17.16
CA PRO A 141 -2.19 -17.51 18.06
C PRO A 141 -2.64 -16.06 18.25
N LYS A 142 -1.79 -15.06 17.96
CA LYS A 142 -2.07 -13.64 18.19
C LYS A 142 -2.33 -12.85 16.92
N SER A 143 -1.86 -13.33 15.77
CA SER A 143 -1.88 -12.57 14.52
C SER A 143 -1.84 -13.47 13.29
N PHE A 144 -2.36 -12.94 12.18
CA PHE A 144 -2.04 -13.34 10.81
C PHE A 144 -1.08 -12.28 10.27
N GLU A 145 0.16 -12.68 9.97
CA GLU A 145 1.20 -11.79 9.45
C GLU A 145 1.40 -12.03 7.96
N VAL A 146 1.39 -10.95 7.19
CA VAL A 146 1.51 -11.00 5.73
C VAL A 146 2.91 -10.57 5.34
N SER A 147 3.60 -11.47 4.64
CA SER A 147 4.91 -11.24 4.07
C SER A 147 4.76 -11.13 2.57
N TYR A 148 5.32 -10.06 2.00
CA TYR A 148 5.34 -9.82 0.56
C TYR A 148 6.74 -10.06 0.04
N ASN A 149 6.84 -10.82 -1.05
CA ASN A 149 8.09 -11.06 -1.76
C ASN A 149 8.20 -10.06 -2.92
N TYR A 150 9.40 -9.54 -3.14
CA TYR A 150 9.71 -8.57 -4.18
C TYR A 150 10.94 -9.06 -4.96
N ASP A 151 10.99 -8.79 -6.25
CA ASP A 151 12.18 -9.07 -7.06
C ASP A 151 13.36 -8.17 -6.66
N ASN A 152 13.04 -6.95 -6.24
CA ASN A 152 13.98 -5.99 -5.68
C ASN A 152 13.50 -5.58 -4.29
N GLU A 153 14.30 -5.85 -3.26
CA GLU A 153 13.96 -5.50 -1.88
C GLU A 153 13.74 -3.98 -1.68
N CYS A 154 14.37 -3.15 -2.53
CA CYS A 154 14.20 -1.70 -2.52
C CYS A 154 12.92 -1.21 -3.17
N SER A 155 12.20 -2.09 -3.88
CA SER A 155 10.84 -1.81 -4.35
C SER A 155 9.79 -1.94 -3.26
N ARG A 156 10.16 -2.37 -2.06
CA ARG A 156 9.23 -2.50 -0.94
C ARG A 156 8.87 -1.12 -0.37
N PRO A 157 7.63 -0.64 -0.52
CA PRO A 157 7.32 0.77 -0.24
C PRO A 157 6.96 1.04 1.22
N TRP A 158 6.98 0.03 2.09
CA TRP A 158 6.60 0.18 3.49
C TRP A 158 7.30 -0.88 4.33
N ARG A 159 8.46 -0.59 4.92
CA ARG A 159 8.81 -1.08 6.28
C ARG A 159 9.88 -0.19 6.89
N ALA A 160 9.67 0.08 8.17
CA ALA A 160 10.63 0.72 9.07
C ALA A 160 11.94 -0.08 9.22
N GLU A 161 11.97 -1.33 8.73
CA GLU A 161 13.03 -2.32 8.92
C GLU A 161 13.96 -2.47 7.70
N ILE A 162 13.72 -1.80 6.57
CA ILE A 162 14.66 -1.86 5.44
C ILE A 162 15.90 -1.03 5.81
N PRO A 163 17.09 -1.65 5.91
CA PRO A 163 18.32 -0.91 6.19
C PRO A 163 18.62 0.04 5.04
N CYS A 164 18.90 1.30 5.34
CA CYS A 164 19.22 2.28 4.29
C CYS A 164 20.47 1.92 3.50
N GLU A 165 21.41 1.20 4.11
CA GLU A 165 22.63 0.74 3.44
C GLU A 165 22.37 -0.04 2.14
N THR A 166 21.23 -0.72 2.03
CA THR A 166 20.88 -1.55 0.87
C THR A 166 20.17 -0.76 -0.23
N CYS A 167 19.43 0.30 0.09
CA CYS A 167 18.52 0.97 -0.84
C CYS A 167 18.80 2.47 -0.96
N SER A 168 18.98 2.94 -2.20
CA SER A 168 19.26 4.36 -2.49
C SER A 168 18.10 5.28 -2.07
N TYR A 169 16.88 4.74 -2.03
CA TYR A 169 15.68 5.44 -1.63
C TYR A 169 14.68 4.50 -0.92
N ARG A 170 13.78 5.06 -0.12
CA ARG A 170 12.65 4.34 0.50
C ARG A 170 11.43 5.25 0.70
N MET A 171 10.22 4.70 0.72
CA MET A 171 9.02 5.46 1.13
C MET A 171 8.75 5.27 2.62
N TYR A 172 8.40 6.35 3.31
CA TYR A 172 7.90 6.33 4.68
C TYR A 172 6.44 6.82 4.69
N SER A 173 5.52 5.88 4.91
CA SER A 173 4.06 6.12 4.93
C SER A 173 3.57 6.42 6.34
N PHE A 174 2.65 7.37 6.47
CA PHE A 174 2.02 7.77 7.73
C PHE A 174 0.65 8.40 7.47
N ARG A 175 -0.02 8.74 8.56
CA ARG A 175 -1.33 9.38 8.51
C ARG A 175 -1.23 10.88 8.75
N GLY A 176 -1.93 11.66 7.94
CA GLY A 176 -1.93 13.11 8.06
C GLY A 176 -2.69 13.79 6.93
N SER A 177 -2.70 15.11 6.96
CA SER A 177 -3.31 15.96 5.93
C SER A 177 -2.30 16.96 5.39
N LEU A 178 -2.43 17.27 4.09
CA LEU A 178 -1.64 18.26 3.38
C LEU A 178 -2.58 19.08 2.49
N THR A 179 -2.28 20.36 2.30
CA THR A 179 -2.96 21.22 1.33
C THR A 179 -2.51 20.84 -0.08
N MET A 180 -3.47 20.49 -0.95
CA MET A 180 -3.21 19.89 -2.26
C MET A 180 -2.97 20.89 -3.39
N ASP A 181 -2.88 22.20 -3.10
CA ASP A 181 -2.88 23.27 -4.12
C ASP A 181 -1.75 23.14 -5.16
N ASN A 182 -0.66 22.44 -4.81
CA ASN A 182 0.52 22.23 -5.66
C ASN A 182 0.80 20.76 -5.99
N GLY A 183 -0.13 19.86 -5.68
CA GLY A 183 0.02 18.43 -5.95
C GLY A 183 -0.32 18.07 -7.39
N GLU A 184 0.49 17.20 -8.00
CA GLU A 184 0.19 16.64 -9.31
C GLU A 184 -0.71 15.41 -9.14
N SER A 185 -1.93 15.46 -9.69
CA SER A 185 -2.85 14.31 -9.65
C SER A 185 -2.36 13.20 -10.56
N GLN A 186 -2.27 11.99 -10.02
CA GLN A 186 -1.90 10.77 -10.74
C GLN A 186 -3.11 9.88 -11.08
N GLY A 187 -4.32 10.42 -10.92
CA GLY A 187 -5.58 9.70 -11.12
C GLY A 187 -5.94 8.76 -9.98
N ILE A 188 -6.73 7.73 -10.32
CA ILE A 188 -7.27 6.73 -9.38
C ILE A 188 -6.24 5.62 -9.22
N LYS A 189 -5.69 5.49 -8.00
CA LYS A 189 -4.71 4.48 -7.60
C LYS A 189 -4.92 4.09 -6.15
N THR A 190 -4.75 2.82 -5.80
CA THR A 190 -4.66 2.41 -4.40
C THR A 190 -3.46 3.09 -3.73
N TRP A 191 -3.42 3.11 -2.40
CA TRP A 191 -2.33 3.77 -1.70
C TRP A 191 -0.98 3.13 -2.04
N THR A 192 -0.90 1.81 -2.00
CA THR A 192 0.26 1.05 -2.47
C THR A 192 0.70 1.42 -3.89
N GLN A 193 -0.23 1.52 -4.85
CA GLN A 193 0.08 1.92 -6.23
C GLN A 193 0.63 3.36 -6.30
N CYS A 194 0.08 4.27 -5.50
CA CYS A 194 0.54 5.65 -5.41
C CYS A 194 1.99 5.72 -4.91
N LEU A 195 2.31 4.93 -3.88
CA LEU A 195 3.66 4.85 -3.33
C LEU A 195 4.66 4.28 -4.33
N ASN A 196 4.32 3.19 -5.02
CA ASN A 196 5.18 2.60 -6.05
C ASN A 196 5.47 3.60 -7.18
N LEU A 197 4.45 4.35 -7.60
CA LEU A 197 4.62 5.38 -8.61
C LEU A 197 5.61 6.46 -8.12
N CYS A 198 5.39 7.02 -6.92
CA CYS A 198 6.28 8.05 -6.37
C CYS A 198 7.72 7.53 -6.18
N LEU A 199 7.87 6.28 -5.74
CA LEU A 199 9.17 5.64 -5.54
C LEU A 199 9.96 5.57 -6.85
N LYS A 200 9.29 5.29 -7.98
CA LYS A 200 9.90 5.20 -9.32
C LYS A 200 10.07 6.55 -10.01
N MET A 201 9.24 7.54 -9.68
CA MET A 201 9.38 8.89 -10.22
C MET A 201 10.59 9.59 -9.63
N GLU A 202 11.50 10.05 -10.49
CA GLU A 202 12.73 10.78 -10.08
C GLU A 202 12.39 12.05 -9.29
N LYS A 203 11.37 12.78 -9.75
CA LYS A 203 10.94 14.08 -9.18
C LYS A 203 10.00 13.98 -7.99
N CYS A 204 9.54 12.78 -7.62
CA CYS A 204 8.58 12.66 -6.52
C CYS A 204 9.31 12.52 -5.18
N ILE A 205 9.01 13.42 -4.25
CA ILE A 205 9.52 13.39 -2.87
C ILE A 205 8.39 13.13 -1.87
N PHE A 206 7.16 13.48 -2.23
CA PHE A 206 6.02 13.36 -1.35
C PHE A 206 4.83 12.76 -2.10
N ALA A 207 4.09 11.87 -1.46
CA ALA A 207 2.84 11.34 -1.96
C ALA A 207 1.72 11.58 -0.94
N ALA A 208 0.50 11.82 -1.42
CA ALA A 208 -0.63 12.09 -0.56
C ALA A 208 -1.95 11.56 -1.14
N ALA A 209 -2.86 11.16 -0.26
CA ALA A 209 -4.23 10.79 -0.56
C ALA A 209 -5.17 11.36 0.51
N THR A 210 -6.05 12.28 0.13
CA THR A 210 -7.09 12.89 0.99
C THR A 210 -8.44 12.20 0.90
N SER A 211 -8.56 11.22 0.01
CA SER A 211 -9.72 10.35 -0.11
C SER A 211 -9.28 8.97 -0.64
N TYR A 212 -10.22 8.04 -0.67
CA TYR A 212 -10.02 6.68 -1.15
C TYR A 212 -9.78 6.67 -2.66
N MET A 213 -8.55 6.36 -3.08
CA MET A 213 -8.02 6.22 -4.45
C MET A 213 -7.40 7.44 -5.16
N PRO A 214 -7.78 8.71 -4.93
CA PRO A 214 -7.03 9.83 -5.51
C PRO A 214 -5.59 9.89 -4.99
N CYS A 215 -4.64 9.78 -5.91
CA CYS A 215 -3.21 9.86 -5.64
C CYS A 215 -2.65 11.20 -6.11
N TYR A 216 -1.90 11.87 -5.24
CA TYR A 216 -1.17 13.09 -5.54
C TYR A 216 0.30 12.91 -5.24
N THR A 217 1.15 13.46 -6.10
CA THR A 217 2.60 13.47 -5.92
C THR A 217 3.11 14.90 -5.92
N PHE A 218 4.17 15.15 -5.14
CA PHE A 218 4.81 16.45 -5.05
C PHE A 218 6.31 16.28 -5.22
N GLY A 219 6.89 17.23 -5.95
CA GLY A 219 8.34 17.37 -6.03
C GLY A 219 8.88 18.39 -5.03
N ILE A 220 10.16 18.71 -5.23
CA ILE A 220 10.90 19.73 -4.48
C ILE A 220 10.16 21.06 -4.51
N GLU A 221 10.14 21.78 -3.38
CA GLU A 221 9.54 23.12 -3.21
C GLU A 221 8.02 23.20 -3.45
N LYS A 222 7.32 22.08 -3.65
CA LYS A 222 5.86 22.10 -3.89
C LYS A 222 5.03 22.07 -2.61
N PHE A 223 5.65 21.87 -1.45
CA PHE A 223 4.98 21.88 -0.15
C PHE A 223 5.88 22.50 0.93
N THR A 224 5.26 23.14 1.91
CA THR A 224 5.95 23.87 3.00
C THR A 224 5.55 23.37 4.38
N ASP A 225 4.43 22.67 4.50
CA ASP A 225 3.98 22.10 5.75
C ASP A 225 3.00 20.94 5.50
N PHE A 226 2.86 20.08 6.49
CA PHE A 226 1.76 19.10 6.56
C PHE A 226 1.43 18.82 8.02
N THR A 227 0.22 18.32 8.27
CA THR A 227 -0.25 17.98 9.61
C THR A 227 -0.25 16.47 9.80
N LEU A 228 0.44 16.01 10.84
CA LEU A 228 0.38 14.64 11.33
C LEU A 228 -0.90 14.41 12.12
N ASN A 229 -1.58 13.31 11.82
CA ASN A 229 -2.70 12.86 12.62
C ASN A 229 -2.17 11.98 13.75
N THR A 230 -1.82 12.59 14.89
CA THR A 230 -1.27 11.90 16.07
C THR A 230 -2.35 11.40 17.03
N LEU A 231 -3.62 11.73 16.79
CA LEU A 231 -4.70 11.38 17.70
C LEU A 231 -5.06 9.89 17.63
N VAL A 232 -4.91 9.27 18.79
CA VAL A 232 -5.43 8.00 19.32
C VAL A 232 -6.66 7.51 18.55
N ARG A 233 -6.51 6.33 17.92
CA ARG A 233 -7.54 5.62 17.14
C ARG A 233 -8.06 6.43 15.96
N MET A 234 -7.22 6.60 14.94
CA MET A 234 -7.75 6.93 13.63
C MET A 234 -8.76 5.87 13.25
N THR A 235 -10.02 6.30 13.13
CA THR A 235 -11.05 5.45 12.56
C THR A 235 -10.62 5.11 11.15
N PRO A 236 -10.72 3.83 10.75
CA PRO A 236 -10.20 3.41 9.45
C PRO A 236 -11.03 3.93 8.26
N TYR A 237 -12.04 4.76 8.57
CA TYR A 237 -12.97 5.46 7.67
C TYR A 237 -12.46 6.79 7.11
N SER A 238 -11.25 7.24 7.47
CA SER A 238 -10.60 8.37 6.79
C SER A 238 -9.39 7.94 5.96
N ALA A 239 -9.40 8.31 4.69
CA ALA A 239 -8.23 8.26 3.81
C ALA A 239 -7.48 9.59 3.94
N SER A 240 -6.50 9.61 4.81
CA SER A 240 -5.60 10.74 5.03
C SER A 240 -4.21 10.16 5.15
N PHE A 241 -3.69 9.75 4.00
CA PHE A 241 -2.43 9.03 3.85
C PHE A 241 -1.40 9.99 3.26
N LEU A 242 -0.22 10.02 3.85
CA LEU A 242 0.92 10.79 3.39
C LEU A 242 2.14 9.89 3.36
N ALA A 243 3.06 10.14 2.44
CA ALA A 243 4.35 9.48 2.46
C ALA A 243 5.46 10.38 1.94
N ILE A 244 6.66 10.18 2.47
CA ILE A 244 7.87 10.89 2.07
C ILE A 244 8.87 9.88 1.54
N LYS A 245 9.49 10.21 0.40
CA LYS A 245 10.61 9.49 -0.18
C LYS A 245 11.90 9.96 0.49
N LEU A 246 12.59 9.03 1.15
CA LEU A 246 13.84 9.27 1.88
C LEU A 246 15.01 8.79 1.03
N THR A 247 16.15 9.50 1.05
CA THR A 247 17.40 9.13 0.36
C THR A 247 18.42 8.52 1.32
N ASN A 248 19.38 7.79 0.76
CA ASN A 248 20.42 7.07 1.52
C ASN A 248 21.53 7.97 2.11
N THR A 249 21.36 9.28 2.11
CA THR A 249 22.42 10.23 2.47
C THR A 249 22.67 10.34 3.98
N THR A 250 21.95 9.61 4.85
CA THR A 250 22.39 9.45 6.25
C THR A 250 21.78 8.21 6.96
N PRO A 251 22.55 7.11 7.13
CA PRO A 251 22.09 5.88 7.79
C PRO A 251 21.50 6.07 9.19
N SER A 252 21.98 7.06 9.96
CA SER A 252 21.47 7.40 11.30
C SER A 252 20.05 8.00 11.30
N LYS A 253 19.57 8.46 10.15
CA LYS A 253 18.24 9.08 9.96
C LYS A 253 17.21 8.10 9.40
N CYS A 254 17.65 6.89 9.07
CA CYS A 254 16.81 5.83 8.54
C CYS A 254 16.13 4.98 9.62
N THR A 255 15.77 5.62 10.73
CA THR A 255 15.08 4.98 11.83
C THR A 255 13.57 4.86 11.56
N SER A 256 12.93 3.93 12.26
CA SER A 256 11.48 3.82 12.37
C SER A 256 10.88 4.89 13.29
N ASP A 257 11.73 5.59 14.04
CA ASP A 257 11.34 6.68 14.95
C ASP A 257 10.92 7.93 14.18
N ARG A 258 9.61 8.21 14.21
CA ARG A 258 8.99 9.42 13.63
C ARG A 258 9.64 10.71 14.11
N THR A 259 10.04 10.76 15.38
CA THR A 259 10.60 11.98 15.98
C THR A 259 11.94 12.32 15.38
N VAL A 260 12.78 11.30 15.17
CA VAL A 260 14.08 11.47 14.52
C VAL A 260 13.89 11.82 13.06
N LEU A 261 12.92 11.19 12.37
CA LEU A 261 12.63 11.49 10.97
C LEU A 261 12.23 12.97 10.78
N PHE A 262 11.27 13.48 11.55
CA PHE A 262 10.70 14.82 11.35
C PHE A 262 11.49 15.96 12.00
N ASN A 263 12.59 15.67 12.70
CA ASN A 263 13.54 16.67 13.22
C ASN A 263 14.89 16.64 12.49
N SER A 264 14.95 15.93 11.36
CA SER A 264 16.16 15.75 10.58
C SER A 264 16.18 16.62 9.32
N THR A 265 17.38 17.08 8.96
CA THR A 265 17.68 17.56 7.61
C THR A 265 17.91 16.37 6.69
N MET A 266 17.29 16.37 5.52
CA MET A 266 17.45 15.39 4.46
C MET A 266 18.14 16.04 3.26
N ASP A 267 19.16 15.38 2.73
CA ASP A 267 19.73 15.76 1.43
C ASP A 267 18.85 15.16 0.32
N VAL A 268 18.31 16.04 -0.51
CA VAL A 268 17.40 15.72 -1.61
C VAL A 268 18.06 15.95 -2.97
N THR A 269 19.38 16.16 -2.99
CA THR A 269 20.14 16.46 -4.21
C THR A 269 20.01 15.37 -5.26
N SER A 270 19.90 14.11 -4.84
CA SER A 270 19.70 12.97 -5.74
C SER A 270 18.38 12.99 -6.51
N PHE A 271 17.42 13.86 -6.15
CA PHE A 271 16.14 14.01 -6.85
C PHE A 271 16.13 15.15 -7.87
N LEU A 272 17.22 15.91 -7.97
CA LEU A 272 17.34 17.02 -8.90
C LEU A 272 17.74 16.56 -10.30
N GLU A 273 17.26 17.25 -11.33
CA GLU A 273 17.69 16.98 -12.70
C GLU A 273 19.17 17.32 -12.87
N PRO A 274 19.93 16.49 -13.62
CA PRO A 274 21.29 16.85 -14.03
C PRO A 274 21.29 18.20 -14.75
N GLY A 275 22.02 19.18 -14.21
CA GLY A 275 22.10 20.53 -14.80
C GLY A 275 21.09 21.54 -14.25
N SER A 276 20.29 21.19 -13.23
CA SER A 276 19.40 22.13 -12.53
C SER A 276 20.12 23.27 -11.79
N GLY A 277 21.45 23.22 -11.68
CA GLY A 277 22.27 24.23 -11.01
C GLY A 277 22.35 24.07 -9.49
N HIS A 278 21.48 23.25 -8.91
CA HIS A 278 21.48 22.91 -7.50
C HIS A 278 22.45 21.74 -7.23
N ILE A 279 23.60 22.03 -6.64
CA ILE A 279 24.65 21.03 -6.37
C ILE A 279 24.60 20.46 -4.95
N ASN A 280 23.89 21.12 -4.03
CA ASN A 280 23.63 20.68 -2.67
C ASN A 280 22.29 21.26 -2.25
N TYR A 281 21.22 20.47 -2.27
CA TYR A 281 19.87 20.91 -1.93
C TYR A 281 19.30 20.04 -0.81
N ALA A 282 18.77 20.69 0.22
CA ALA A 282 18.31 20.02 1.43
C ALA A 282 16.87 20.38 1.78
N MET A 283 16.19 19.42 2.41
CA MET A 283 14.89 19.57 3.02
C MET A 283 15.04 19.40 4.53
N GLN A 284 14.76 20.43 5.32
CA GLN A 284 14.70 20.33 6.77
C GLN A 284 13.26 20.27 7.21
N MET A 285 12.97 19.27 8.04
CA MET A 285 11.68 19.13 8.69
C MET A 285 11.81 19.51 10.16
N ASN A 286 10.79 20.19 10.68
CA ASN A 286 10.69 20.50 12.10
C ASN A 286 9.25 20.31 12.58
N ILE A 287 9.07 19.47 13.60
CA ILE A 287 7.75 19.20 14.18
C ILE A 287 7.42 20.21 15.29
N THR A 288 6.29 20.89 15.16
CA THR A 288 5.71 21.75 16.20
C THR A 288 4.28 21.30 16.49
N GLY A 289 4.10 20.59 17.61
CA GLY A 289 2.84 19.90 17.91
C GLY A 289 2.57 18.81 16.88
N ASN A 290 1.50 18.96 16.10
CA ASN A 290 1.14 18.04 15.01
C ASN A 290 1.53 18.55 13.63
N THR A 291 2.04 19.79 13.52
CA THR A 291 2.43 20.35 12.22
C THR A 291 3.91 20.06 11.99
N VAL A 292 4.25 19.56 10.81
CA VAL A 292 5.62 19.46 10.33
C VAL A 292 5.82 20.60 9.35
N ASN A 293 6.68 21.54 9.71
CA ASN A 293 7.13 22.60 8.80
C ASN A 293 8.31 22.09 7.99
N VAL A 294 8.36 22.48 6.72
CA VAL A 294 9.34 22.05 5.74
C VAL A 294 10.03 23.28 5.18
N GLU A 295 11.34 23.34 5.41
CA GLU A 295 12.22 24.37 4.87
C GLU A 295 13.12 23.75 3.82
N TRP A 296 13.27 24.45 2.70
CA TRP A 296 14.14 24.05 1.60
C TRP A 296 15.29 25.04 1.47
N TYR A 297 16.52 24.56 1.35
CA TYR A 297 17.68 25.44 1.24
C TYR A 297 18.88 24.76 0.58
N GLU A 298 19.80 25.59 0.08
CA GLU A 298 21.12 25.20 -0.40
C GLU A 298 22.14 25.38 0.74
N PRO A 299 22.72 24.30 1.29
CA PRO A 299 23.62 24.39 2.45
C PRO A 299 24.86 25.26 2.23
N ASP A 300 25.31 25.45 0.99
CA ASP A 300 26.52 26.21 0.66
C ASP A 300 26.31 27.72 0.53
N LEU A 301 25.07 28.20 0.71
CA LEU A 301 24.71 29.63 0.62
C LEU A 301 24.41 30.29 1.99
N LEU A 302 24.66 29.59 3.10
CA LEU A 302 24.53 30.07 4.48
C LEU A 302 25.89 30.41 5.10
#